data_AF-A0A6G6FTE5-F1
#
_entry.id   AF-A0A6G6FTE5-F1
#
_cell.length_a   1.000
_cell.length_b   1.000
_cell.length_c   1.000
_cell.angle_alpha   90.00
_cell.angle_beta   90.00
_cell.angle_gamma   90.00
#
_symmetry.space_group_name_H-M   'P 1'
#
loop_
_entity.id
_entity.type
_entity.pdbx_description
1 polymer ?
#
loop_
_entity_poly.entity_id
_entity_poly.type
_entity_poly.pdbx_seq_one_letter_code
_entity_poly.pdbx_strand_id
1 'polypeptide(L)'
;GAVTPVDPTPETPVTPTPDNNEPSTPADSGNDYSLQAWSGQEGSEIYHVIFNGNVYKNAWWVGSKDCPRGTSAENSNNPWRLVRTATAAELSQYGNPTTCEIDNGGVIVADGFQASKAYSADSIVDYNDAHYKTSVDQDAWGFVPGGDNPWKKYEPAKAWSASTVYVKGDRVVVDGQAYEALFWTQSDNPALVANQNATGSNSRPWKPLGKAQSYSNEELNNAPQFNPETLYASDTLIRFNGVNYISQSKVQKVSPSDSNPWRVFVDWTGTKERVGTPKKAWPKHVYAPYVDFTLNTIPDLAALAKNHNVNHFTLAFVVSKDANTCLPTWGTAYGMQNYAQYSKIKALREAGGDVMLSIGGANNAPLAASCKNVDNLMQHYYDIVDNLNLKVLDFDIQGTWVADQASIER
;
A
#
# COMPACT_ATOMS: atom_id res chain seq x y z
N GLY A 1 51.96 -34.27 64.29
CA GLY A 1 50.61 -34.52 63.78
C GLY A 1 50.66 -34.42 62.28
N ALA A 2 50.68 -35.57 61.60
CA ALA A 2 50.69 -35.68 60.15
C ALA A 2 49.36 -36.33 59.74
N VAL A 3 48.68 -35.74 58.77
CA VAL A 3 47.50 -36.35 58.13
C VAL A 3 47.71 -36.24 56.62
N THR A 4 47.69 -37.42 56.02
CA THR A 4 47.88 -37.75 54.60
C THR A 4 46.63 -37.46 53.76
N PRO A 5 46.76 -37.30 52.42
CA PRO A 5 45.62 -37.28 51.51
C PRO A 5 45.08 -38.69 51.28
N VAL A 6 43.76 -38.80 51.11
CA VAL A 6 43.04 -40.06 50.85
C VAL A 6 42.84 -40.22 49.35
N ASP A 7 43.27 -41.36 48.82
CA ASP A 7 43.09 -41.87 47.46
C ASP A 7 41.76 -42.67 47.38
N PRO A 8 41.00 -42.69 46.26
CA PRO A 8 39.79 -43.49 46.16
C PRO A 8 40.07 -44.96 45.81
N THR A 9 39.35 -45.86 46.47
CA THR A 9 39.37 -47.32 46.30
C THR A 9 38.93 -47.76 44.90
N PRO A 10 39.49 -48.87 44.35
CA PRO A 10 39.15 -49.39 43.03
C PRO A 10 38.02 -50.43 43.09
N GLU A 11 37.07 -50.38 42.15
CA GLU A 11 36.13 -51.49 41.92
C GLU A 11 36.65 -52.46 40.84
N THR A 12 36.49 -53.74 41.15
CA THR A 12 36.93 -54.92 40.42
C THR A 12 36.12 -55.25 39.16
N PRO A 13 36.68 -56.01 38.19
CA PRO A 13 36.10 -56.26 36.88
C PRO A 13 35.17 -57.48 36.86
N VAL A 14 34.11 -57.43 36.05
CA VAL A 14 33.31 -58.62 35.66
C VAL A 14 33.13 -58.66 34.13
N THR A 15 33.59 -59.77 33.55
CA THR A 15 33.56 -60.18 32.13
C THR A 15 32.22 -60.83 31.69
N PRO A 16 31.99 -61.04 30.37
CA PRO A 16 30.68 -60.90 29.72
C PRO A 16 29.96 -62.22 29.35
N THR A 17 28.69 -62.11 28.93
CA THR A 17 27.97 -63.09 28.06
C THR A 17 26.86 -62.37 27.26
N PRO A 18 26.39 -62.93 26.12
CA PRO A 18 26.34 -62.15 24.87
C PRO A 18 24.95 -61.99 24.24
N ASP A 19 24.90 -60.97 23.39
CA ASP A 19 24.27 -60.90 22.05
C ASP A 19 22.81 -60.43 21.85
N ASN A 20 22.70 -59.64 20.77
CA ASN A 20 21.55 -59.32 19.92
C ASN A 20 20.51 -58.30 20.41
N ASN A 21 20.75 -57.02 20.11
CA ASN A 21 20.05 -56.33 19.02
C ASN A 21 20.57 -54.90 18.85
N GLU A 22 20.94 -54.60 17.61
CA GLU A 22 21.32 -53.30 17.06
C GLU A 22 20.36 -52.18 17.51
N PRO A 23 20.84 -51.06 18.10
CA PRO A 23 19.99 -49.90 18.28
C PRO A 23 19.82 -49.24 16.91
N SER A 24 18.59 -49.32 16.39
CA SER A 24 18.10 -48.43 15.34
C SER A 24 18.53 -47.01 15.63
N THR A 25 19.17 -46.37 14.66
CA THR A 25 19.47 -44.94 14.64
C THR A 25 18.24 -44.14 15.10
N PRO A 26 18.39 -43.23 16.08
CA PRO A 26 17.31 -42.30 16.40
C PRO A 26 16.98 -41.48 15.16
N ALA A 27 15.70 -41.51 14.77
CA ALA A 27 15.16 -40.62 13.76
C ALA A 27 15.48 -39.17 14.16
N ASP A 28 16.06 -38.46 13.20
CA ASP A 28 16.50 -37.07 13.26
C ASP A 28 15.35 -36.14 13.73
N SER A 29 15.35 -35.81 15.02
CA SER A 29 14.52 -34.77 15.60
C SER A 29 15.29 -33.45 15.52
N GLY A 30 15.01 -32.62 14.51
CA GLY A 30 15.63 -31.29 14.49
C GLY A 30 15.63 -30.54 13.17
N ASN A 31 14.50 -30.46 12.48
CA ASN A 31 14.22 -29.32 11.61
C ASN A 31 12.69 -29.14 11.58
N ASP A 32 12.17 -28.40 12.55
CA ASP A 32 10.75 -28.02 12.61
C ASP A 32 10.50 -26.93 11.55
N TYR A 33 10.45 -27.33 10.29
CA TYR A 33 10.03 -26.46 9.21
C TYR A 33 8.56 -26.11 9.42
N SER A 34 8.17 -24.84 9.30
CA SER A 34 6.78 -24.41 9.48
C SER A 34 5.86 -25.04 8.43
N LEU A 35 5.21 -26.15 8.80
CA LEU A 35 4.17 -26.76 8.00
C LEU A 35 2.96 -25.80 7.92
N GLN A 36 2.45 -25.57 6.72
CA GLN A 36 1.33 -24.67 6.42
C GLN A 36 0.45 -25.25 5.31
N ALA A 37 -0.79 -24.81 5.14
CA ALA A 37 -1.54 -25.16 3.92
C ALA A 37 -0.96 -24.47 2.67
N TRP A 38 -1.03 -25.15 1.52
CA TRP A 38 -0.70 -24.51 0.25
C TRP A 38 -1.69 -23.37 -0.07
N SER A 39 -1.16 -22.22 -0.46
CA SER A 39 -1.99 -21.06 -0.83
C SER A 39 -1.28 -20.20 -1.88
N GLY A 40 -0.46 -20.82 -2.72
CA GLY A 40 0.35 -20.13 -3.72
C GLY A 40 1.62 -19.48 -3.17
N GLN A 41 2.34 -20.20 -2.30
CA GLN A 41 3.69 -19.82 -1.87
C GLN A 41 4.57 -19.53 -3.09
N GLU A 42 5.35 -18.44 -3.03
CA GLU A 42 6.21 -17.98 -4.11
C GLU A 42 7.59 -17.60 -3.56
N GLY A 43 8.66 -18.03 -4.22
CA GLY A 43 10.02 -17.72 -3.80
C GLY A 43 10.95 -18.92 -3.73
N SER A 44 12.16 -18.69 -3.22
CA SER A 44 13.23 -19.68 -3.12
C SER A 44 13.45 -20.22 -1.70
N GLU A 45 12.72 -19.72 -0.69
CA GLU A 45 12.78 -20.27 0.67
C GLU A 45 12.23 -21.71 0.71
N ILE A 46 12.64 -22.49 1.72
CA ILE A 46 12.17 -23.87 1.86
C ILE A 46 10.76 -23.85 2.47
N TYR A 47 9.78 -24.20 1.66
CA TYR A 47 8.38 -24.35 2.05
C TYR A 47 8.07 -25.83 2.35
N HIS A 48 7.30 -26.06 3.41
CA HIS A 48 6.59 -27.31 3.65
C HIS A 48 5.09 -27.05 3.63
N VAL A 49 4.38 -27.57 2.63
CA VAL A 49 2.96 -27.25 2.41
C VAL A 49 2.08 -28.50 2.43
N ILE A 50 0.90 -28.40 3.02
CA ILE A 50 -0.17 -29.38 2.92
C ILE A 50 -1.02 -29.07 1.69
N PHE A 51 -1.19 -30.05 0.81
CA PHE A 51 -2.09 -29.99 -0.33
C PHE A 51 -2.67 -31.38 -0.61
N ASN A 52 -3.99 -31.46 -0.80
CA ASN A 52 -4.72 -32.67 -1.14
C ASN A 52 -4.30 -33.90 -0.29
N GLY A 53 -4.25 -33.73 1.03
CA GLY A 53 -3.93 -34.78 2.00
C GLY A 53 -2.43 -35.06 2.18
N ASN A 54 -1.54 -34.36 1.49
CA ASN A 54 -0.12 -34.65 1.47
C ASN A 54 0.76 -33.44 1.81
N VAL A 55 1.93 -33.71 2.38
CA VAL A 55 2.98 -32.73 2.65
C VAL A 55 3.97 -32.70 1.48
N TYR A 56 4.22 -31.51 0.96
CA TYR A 56 5.17 -31.24 -0.11
C TYR A 56 6.28 -30.30 0.35
N LYS A 57 7.45 -30.44 -0.25
CA LYS A 57 8.59 -29.53 -0.11
C LYS A 57 9.01 -29.01 -1.49
N ASN A 58 9.34 -27.74 -1.62
CA ASN A 58 9.90 -27.24 -2.88
C ASN A 58 11.36 -27.70 -3.06
N ALA A 59 11.70 -28.09 -4.29
CA ALA A 59 13.07 -28.46 -4.68
C ALA A 59 13.89 -27.27 -5.19
N TRP A 60 13.21 -26.23 -5.70
CA TRP A 60 13.79 -24.96 -6.16
C TRP A 60 12.75 -23.85 -6.02
N TRP A 61 12.97 -22.72 -6.69
CA TRP A 61 12.02 -21.60 -6.72
C TRP A 61 10.62 -22.06 -7.16
N VAL A 62 9.61 -21.70 -6.38
CA VAL A 62 8.19 -21.91 -6.69
C VAL A 62 7.56 -20.60 -7.12
N GLY A 63 6.78 -20.61 -8.18
CA GLY A 63 5.86 -19.52 -8.51
C GLY A 63 4.54 -19.73 -7.79
N SER A 64 3.81 -18.64 -7.53
CA SER A 64 2.49 -18.73 -6.89
C SER A 64 1.55 -19.70 -7.60
N LYS A 65 1.58 -19.80 -8.94
CA LYS A 65 0.74 -20.72 -9.72
C LYS A 65 1.23 -22.18 -9.75
N ASP A 66 2.42 -22.46 -9.22
CA ASP A 66 2.94 -23.83 -9.16
C ASP A 66 2.20 -24.61 -8.08
N CYS A 67 1.17 -25.34 -8.50
CA CYS A 67 0.37 -26.17 -7.61
C CYS A 67 1.09 -27.48 -7.26
N PRO A 68 1.12 -27.92 -5.99
CA PRO A 68 1.65 -29.22 -5.61
C PRO A 68 0.89 -30.34 -6.32
N ARG A 69 1.64 -31.24 -6.96
CA ARG A 69 1.09 -32.41 -7.68
C ARG A 69 1.90 -33.65 -7.34
N GLY A 70 1.29 -34.82 -7.48
CA GLY A 70 1.88 -36.12 -7.14
C GLY A 70 3.08 -36.54 -8.02
N THR A 71 3.43 -37.82 -8.02
CA THR A 71 4.69 -38.33 -8.59
C THR A 71 4.59 -38.83 -10.05
N SER A 72 3.67 -38.29 -10.87
CA SER A 72 3.59 -38.70 -12.29
C SER A 72 4.80 -38.20 -13.10
N ALA A 73 5.16 -38.90 -14.18
CA ALA A 73 6.29 -38.55 -15.04
C ALA A 73 6.15 -37.17 -15.72
N GLU A 74 4.92 -36.67 -15.88
CA GLU A 74 4.62 -35.32 -16.36
C GLU A 74 5.00 -34.20 -15.35
N ASN A 75 5.29 -34.55 -14.09
CA ASN A 75 5.60 -33.61 -13.01
C ASN A 75 7.10 -33.40 -12.77
N SER A 76 7.98 -33.87 -13.64
CA SER A 76 9.44 -33.66 -13.50
C SER A 76 9.84 -32.19 -13.41
N ASN A 77 9.09 -31.31 -14.08
CA ASN A 77 9.26 -29.86 -14.06
C ASN A 77 8.47 -29.13 -12.96
N ASN A 78 7.65 -29.83 -12.17
CA ASN A 78 6.97 -29.21 -11.03
C ASN A 78 8.00 -28.96 -9.91
N PRO A 79 8.03 -27.78 -9.26
CA PRO A 79 8.98 -27.51 -8.18
C PRO A 79 8.68 -28.26 -6.87
N TRP A 80 7.49 -28.81 -6.68
CA TRP A 80 7.10 -29.50 -5.45
C TRP A 80 7.49 -30.98 -5.46
N ARG A 81 7.95 -31.48 -4.31
CA ARG A 81 8.28 -32.88 -4.06
C ARG A 81 7.41 -33.39 -2.94
N LEU A 82 6.70 -34.48 -3.20
CA LEU A 82 5.95 -35.19 -2.16
C LEU A 82 6.94 -35.66 -1.08
N VAL A 83 6.68 -35.28 0.16
CA VAL A 83 7.48 -35.69 1.32
C VAL A 83 6.79 -36.87 2.01
N ARG A 84 5.51 -36.72 2.36
CA ARG A 84 4.70 -37.73 3.05
C ARG A 84 3.22 -37.40 3.01
N THR A 85 2.39 -38.31 3.48
CA THR A 85 0.98 -38.03 3.82
C THR A 85 0.89 -37.13 5.06
N ALA A 86 -0.03 -36.17 5.04
CA ALA A 86 -0.33 -35.34 6.21
C ALA A 86 -1.20 -36.12 7.21
N THR A 87 -0.94 -35.95 8.50
CA THR A 87 -1.75 -36.56 9.56
C THR A 87 -3.10 -35.84 9.70
N ALA A 88 -4.09 -36.51 10.29
CA ALA A 88 -5.39 -35.89 10.57
C ALA A 88 -5.27 -34.63 11.47
N ALA A 89 -4.33 -34.63 12.42
CA ALA A 89 -4.05 -33.48 13.27
C ALA A 89 -3.51 -32.30 12.44
N GLU A 90 -2.58 -32.55 11.53
CA GLU A 90 -2.02 -31.53 10.64
C GLU A 90 -3.06 -30.97 9.67
N LEU A 91 -3.88 -31.84 9.07
CA LEU A 91 -4.99 -31.43 8.20
C LEU A 91 -5.99 -30.54 8.96
N SER A 92 -6.30 -30.89 10.21
CA SER A 92 -7.19 -30.10 11.06
C SER A 92 -6.55 -28.78 11.52
N GLN A 93 -5.23 -28.77 11.74
CA GLN A 93 -4.53 -27.62 12.29
C GLN A 93 -4.20 -26.58 11.22
N TYR A 94 -3.65 -27.02 10.09
CA TYR A 94 -3.09 -26.19 9.03
C TYR A 94 -4.01 -26.09 7.80
N GLY A 95 -5.01 -26.96 7.68
CA GLY A 95 -5.92 -26.98 6.54
C GLY A 95 -5.46 -27.92 5.41
N ASN A 96 -6.39 -28.19 4.49
CA ASN A 96 -6.17 -29.12 3.37
C ASN A 96 -6.77 -28.57 2.07
N PRO A 97 -6.10 -27.63 1.39
CA PRO A 97 -6.50 -27.17 0.07
C PRO A 97 -6.49 -28.36 -0.90
N THR A 98 -7.57 -28.53 -1.67
CA THR A 98 -7.71 -29.62 -2.65
C THR A 98 -7.79 -29.11 -4.09
N THR A 99 -7.89 -27.80 -4.29
CA THR A 99 -7.95 -27.15 -5.61
C THR A 99 -6.71 -26.29 -5.82
N CYS A 100 -6.25 -26.22 -7.08
CA CYS A 100 -5.15 -25.34 -7.49
C CYS A 100 -5.61 -23.90 -7.72
N GLU A 101 -6.85 -23.57 -7.34
CA GLU A 101 -7.39 -22.22 -7.48
C GLU A 101 -6.76 -21.35 -6.42
N ILE A 102 -5.85 -20.49 -6.88
CA ILE A 102 -5.48 -19.31 -6.13
C ILE A 102 -6.21 -18.21 -6.85
N ASP A 103 -7.18 -17.61 -6.16
CA ASP A 103 -7.78 -16.39 -6.66
C ASP A 103 -6.71 -15.31 -6.54
N ASN A 104 -5.98 -15.16 -7.64
CA ASN A 104 -4.69 -14.48 -7.70
C ASN A 104 -4.89 -13.06 -8.27
N GLY A 105 -6.06 -12.45 -8.02
CA GLY A 105 -6.49 -11.15 -8.56
C GLY A 105 -5.85 -10.84 -9.91
N GLY A 106 -6.49 -11.24 -11.01
CA GLY A 106 -5.86 -11.23 -12.34
C GLY A 106 -5.13 -9.92 -12.66
N VAL A 107 -4.09 -9.98 -13.49
CA VAL A 107 -3.44 -8.75 -13.99
C VAL A 107 -4.55 -7.89 -14.62
N ILE A 108 -4.85 -6.76 -14.00
CA ILE A 108 -5.76 -5.78 -14.58
C ILE A 108 -5.07 -5.28 -15.85
N VAL A 109 -5.62 -5.64 -17.00
CA VAL A 109 -5.25 -5.04 -18.27
C VAL A 109 -6.27 -3.94 -18.51
N ALA A 110 -5.93 -2.72 -18.11
CA ALA A 110 -6.76 -1.55 -18.35
C ALA A 110 -6.20 -0.74 -19.52
N ASP A 111 -7.08 -0.15 -20.31
CA ASP A 111 -6.65 0.78 -21.35
C ASP A 111 -6.22 2.11 -20.74
N GLY A 112 -5.26 2.79 -21.36
CA GLY A 112 -4.89 4.15 -20.99
C GLY A 112 -6.08 5.12 -21.04
N PHE A 113 -6.20 5.99 -20.03
CA PHE A 113 -7.22 7.02 -20.00
C PHE A 113 -7.08 8.01 -21.17
N GLN A 114 -8.22 8.40 -21.76
CA GLN A 114 -8.31 9.37 -22.83
C GLN A 114 -9.43 10.36 -22.51
N ALA A 115 -9.07 11.64 -22.35
CA ALA A 115 -10.04 12.69 -22.01
C ALA A 115 -11.15 12.81 -23.05
N SER A 116 -10.93 12.48 -24.32
CA SER A 116 -11.95 12.55 -25.38
C SER A 116 -12.87 11.34 -25.46
N LYS A 117 -12.71 10.33 -24.59
CA LYS A 117 -13.47 9.08 -24.60
C LYS A 117 -14.50 9.09 -23.47
N ALA A 118 -15.68 8.53 -23.75
CA ALA A 118 -16.69 8.23 -22.74
C ALA A 118 -16.45 6.84 -22.13
N TYR A 119 -16.81 6.66 -20.86
CA TYR A 119 -16.64 5.42 -20.12
C TYR A 119 -17.94 5.07 -19.40
N SER A 120 -18.27 3.78 -19.32
CA SER A 120 -19.41 3.33 -18.51
C SER A 120 -19.00 3.22 -17.03
N ALA A 121 -19.98 3.23 -16.12
CA ALA A 121 -19.78 2.87 -14.73
C ALA A 121 -18.98 1.56 -14.62
N ASP A 122 -18.15 1.46 -13.59
CA ASP A 122 -17.22 0.36 -13.33
C ASP A 122 -16.08 0.18 -14.34
N SER A 123 -15.97 1.02 -15.38
CA SER A 123 -14.81 1.01 -16.26
C SER A 123 -13.52 1.25 -15.47
N ILE A 124 -12.48 0.48 -15.78
CA ILE A 124 -11.15 0.63 -15.22
C ILE A 124 -10.21 1.17 -16.30
N VAL A 125 -9.40 2.18 -15.95
CA VAL A 125 -8.42 2.82 -16.85
C VAL A 125 -7.06 2.93 -16.19
N ASP A 126 -6.02 2.92 -17.01
CA ASP A 126 -4.65 3.24 -16.61
C ASP A 126 -4.38 4.73 -16.74
N TYR A 127 -3.93 5.35 -15.66
CA TYR A 127 -3.54 6.76 -15.65
C TYR A 127 -2.51 7.05 -14.56
N ASN A 128 -1.42 7.73 -14.91
CA ASN A 128 -0.31 8.07 -13.99
C ASN A 128 0.17 6.87 -13.16
N ASP A 129 0.41 5.75 -13.83
CA ASP A 129 0.88 4.49 -13.24
C ASP A 129 -0.01 3.95 -12.09
N ALA A 130 -1.31 4.24 -12.14
CA ALA A 130 -2.31 3.67 -11.24
C ALA A 130 -3.56 3.28 -12.05
N HIS A 131 -4.29 2.29 -11.54
CA HIS A 131 -5.60 1.94 -12.06
C HIS A 131 -6.65 2.83 -11.41
N TYR A 132 -7.60 3.32 -12.19
CA TYR A 132 -8.76 4.05 -11.69
C TYR A 132 -10.05 3.41 -12.15
N LYS A 133 -11.03 3.34 -11.25
CA LYS A 133 -12.36 2.85 -11.54
C LYS A 133 -13.37 3.98 -11.34
N THR A 134 -14.27 4.18 -12.30
CA THR A 134 -15.36 5.16 -12.17
C THR A 134 -16.59 4.54 -11.52
N SER A 135 -17.23 5.24 -10.59
CA SER A 135 -18.47 4.79 -9.95
C SER A 135 -19.74 5.05 -10.77
N VAL A 136 -19.63 5.87 -11.82
CA VAL A 136 -20.75 6.27 -12.70
C VAL A 136 -20.29 6.37 -14.15
N ASP A 137 -21.25 6.46 -15.08
CA ASP A 137 -20.95 6.78 -16.48
C ASP A 137 -20.22 8.13 -16.58
N GLN A 138 -19.23 8.20 -17.46
CA GLN A 138 -18.41 9.38 -17.74
C GLN A 138 -18.52 9.76 -19.20
N ASP A 139 -18.83 11.02 -19.44
CA ASP A 139 -18.77 11.61 -20.77
C ASP A 139 -17.34 11.97 -21.18
N ALA A 140 -17.13 12.10 -22.50
CA ALA A 140 -15.93 12.72 -23.03
C ALA A 140 -15.77 14.14 -22.48
N TRP A 141 -14.53 14.51 -22.18
CA TRP A 141 -14.13 15.77 -21.54
C TRP A 141 -14.74 15.96 -20.15
N GLY A 142 -15.02 14.85 -19.45
CA GLY A 142 -15.39 14.83 -18.04
C GLY A 142 -14.19 14.94 -17.09
N PHE A 143 -14.31 14.35 -15.90
CA PHE A 143 -13.21 14.32 -14.93
C PHE A 143 -12.02 13.49 -15.43
N VAL A 144 -10.82 13.99 -15.13
CA VAL A 144 -9.58 13.22 -15.27
C VAL A 144 -9.40 12.34 -14.04
N PRO A 145 -8.98 11.06 -14.16
CA PRO A 145 -8.78 10.19 -13.01
C PRO A 145 -7.81 10.78 -11.98
N GLY A 146 -8.23 10.81 -10.71
CA GLY A 146 -7.43 11.38 -9.61
C GLY A 146 -7.27 12.90 -9.63
N GLY A 147 -7.82 13.59 -10.63
CA GLY A 147 -7.74 15.06 -10.74
C GLY A 147 -8.74 15.80 -9.85
N ASP A 148 -8.44 17.06 -9.57
CA ASP A 148 -9.38 17.99 -8.95
C ASP A 148 -10.55 18.33 -9.89
N ASN A 149 -11.53 19.10 -9.39
CA ASN A 149 -12.57 19.67 -10.22
C ASN A 149 -11.94 20.57 -11.32
N PRO A 150 -12.30 20.38 -12.60
CA PRO A 150 -11.76 21.18 -13.70
C PRO A 150 -12.18 22.65 -13.64
N TRP A 151 -13.09 23.04 -12.75
CA TRP A 151 -13.45 24.42 -12.49
C TRP A 151 -12.76 24.95 -11.24
N LYS A 152 -11.98 26.02 -11.42
CA LYS A 152 -11.41 26.76 -10.30
C LYS A 152 -12.23 28.03 -10.07
N LYS A 153 -12.60 28.28 -8.82
CA LYS A 153 -13.24 29.54 -8.45
C LYS A 153 -12.33 30.70 -8.84
N TYR A 154 -12.90 31.68 -9.55
CA TYR A 154 -12.17 32.89 -9.89
C TYR A 154 -11.97 33.73 -8.64
N GLU A 155 -10.71 34.03 -8.35
CA GLU A 155 -10.32 34.99 -7.33
C GLU A 155 -9.53 36.11 -8.00
N PRO A 156 -9.91 37.39 -7.80
CA PRO A 156 -9.13 38.50 -8.32
C PRO A 156 -7.69 38.39 -7.83
N ALA A 157 -6.76 38.52 -8.77
CA ALA A 157 -5.36 38.42 -8.42
C ALA A 157 -4.96 39.58 -7.49
N LYS A 158 -4.30 39.26 -6.37
CA LYS A 158 -3.89 40.25 -5.38
C LYS A 158 -2.74 41.09 -5.94
N ALA A 159 -2.83 42.42 -5.84
CA ALA A 159 -1.70 43.28 -6.14
C ALA A 159 -0.57 43.04 -5.11
N TRP A 160 0.68 43.06 -5.55
CA TRP A 160 1.81 43.02 -4.63
C TRP A 160 1.90 44.30 -3.81
N SER A 161 2.34 44.18 -2.55
CA SER A 161 2.62 45.30 -1.67
C SER A 161 3.92 45.05 -0.90
N ALA A 162 4.77 46.08 -0.82
CA ALA A 162 6.03 46.01 -0.10
C ALA A 162 5.86 45.75 1.41
N SER A 163 4.73 46.14 2.00
CA SER A 163 4.47 45.98 3.44
C SER A 163 3.88 44.62 3.82
N THR A 164 3.42 43.83 2.86
CA THR A 164 2.75 42.55 3.12
C THR A 164 3.78 41.44 3.26
N VAL A 165 3.61 40.63 4.31
CA VAL A 165 4.33 39.36 4.44
C VAL A 165 3.64 38.33 3.56
N TYR A 166 4.42 37.65 2.74
CA TYR A 166 3.99 36.52 1.92
C TYR A 166 4.66 35.25 2.39
N VAL A 167 3.94 34.14 2.38
CA VAL A 167 4.45 32.80 2.69
C VAL A 167 4.35 31.89 1.46
N LYS A 168 4.94 30.70 1.53
CA LYS A 168 4.94 29.74 0.42
C LYS A 168 3.51 29.51 -0.11
N GLY A 169 3.34 29.67 -1.42
CA GLY A 169 2.08 29.49 -2.13
C GLY A 169 1.27 30.77 -2.34
N ASP A 170 1.59 31.88 -1.66
CA ASP A 170 0.92 33.16 -1.90
C ASP A 170 1.18 33.66 -3.32
N ARG A 171 0.13 34.18 -3.97
CA ARG A 171 0.19 34.67 -5.35
C ARG A 171 -0.13 36.16 -5.46
N VAL A 172 0.65 36.86 -6.26
CA VAL A 172 0.48 38.28 -6.54
C VAL A 172 0.64 38.58 -8.02
N VAL A 173 0.09 39.73 -8.44
CA VAL A 173 0.27 40.27 -9.79
C VAL A 173 0.95 41.63 -9.73
N VAL A 174 1.94 41.80 -10.58
CA VAL A 174 2.61 43.09 -10.84
C VAL A 174 2.64 43.28 -12.35
N ASP A 175 2.09 44.39 -12.83
CA ASP A 175 2.04 44.75 -14.26
C ASP A 175 1.46 43.65 -15.17
N GLY A 176 0.43 42.94 -14.68
CA GLY A 176 -0.23 41.86 -15.43
C GLY A 176 0.53 40.54 -15.48
N GLN A 177 1.66 40.42 -14.78
CA GLN A 177 2.45 39.21 -14.62
C GLN A 177 2.20 38.60 -13.23
N ALA A 178 1.87 37.30 -13.17
CA ALA A 178 1.64 36.58 -11.93
C ALA A 178 2.93 35.97 -11.37
N TYR A 179 3.02 35.91 -10.05
CA TYR A 179 4.13 35.34 -9.28
C TYR A 179 3.61 34.55 -8.09
N GLU A 180 4.34 33.50 -7.69
CA GLU A 180 4.08 32.72 -6.48
C GLU A 180 5.28 32.79 -5.52
N ALA A 181 5.04 33.05 -4.24
CA ALA A 181 6.06 33.00 -3.22
C ALA A 181 6.45 31.54 -2.95
N LEU A 182 7.75 31.23 -2.93
CA LEU A 182 8.27 29.89 -2.67
C LEU A 182 8.54 29.62 -1.18
N PHE A 183 8.66 30.69 -0.40
CA PHE A 183 8.88 30.71 1.05
C PHE A 183 8.59 32.13 1.58
N TRP A 184 8.84 32.36 2.87
CA TRP A 184 8.60 33.65 3.52
C TRP A 184 9.35 34.80 2.80
N THR A 185 8.65 35.88 2.50
CA THR A 185 9.23 37.11 1.95
C THR A 185 8.38 38.33 2.32
N GLN A 186 9.03 39.48 2.44
CA GLN A 186 8.38 40.78 2.60
C GLN A 186 9.25 41.80 1.87
N SER A 187 8.65 42.82 1.26
CA SER A 187 9.33 43.91 0.54
C SER A 187 10.12 43.54 -0.72
N ASP A 188 10.42 42.26 -0.98
CA ASP A 188 11.04 41.81 -2.22
C ASP A 188 10.05 41.97 -3.38
N ASN A 189 10.30 42.94 -4.27
CA ASN A 189 9.45 43.16 -5.45
C ASN A 189 9.60 42.00 -6.45
N PRO A 190 8.53 41.26 -6.78
CA PRO A 190 8.59 40.11 -7.69
C PRO A 190 8.90 40.49 -9.14
N ALA A 191 8.63 41.72 -9.58
CA ALA A 191 8.95 42.18 -10.93
C ALA A 191 10.46 42.36 -11.16
N LEU A 192 11.25 42.44 -10.10
CA LEU A 192 12.71 42.51 -10.20
C LEU A 192 13.28 41.10 -10.39
N VAL A 193 14.00 40.88 -11.49
CA VAL A 193 14.66 39.60 -11.80
C VAL A 193 15.56 39.12 -10.66
N ALA A 194 16.15 40.04 -9.88
CA ALA A 194 16.96 39.73 -8.70
C ALA A 194 16.22 38.95 -7.61
N ASN A 195 14.88 39.01 -7.58
CA ASN A 195 14.03 38.33 -6.62
C ASN A 195 13.30 37.11 -7.23
N GLN A 196 13.57 36.80 -8.51
CA GLN A 196 12.90 35.72 -9.23
C GLN A 196 13.67 34.41 -9.25
N ASN A 197 12.94 33.33 -9.01
CA ASN A 197 13.36 31.93 -9.00
C ASN A 197 12.57 31.12 -10.02
N ALA A 198 12.82 31.38 -11.31
CA ALA A 198 12.12 30.70 -12.40
C ALA A 198 12.32 29.18 -12.39
N THR A 199 13.49 28.70 -11.96
CA THR A 199 13.88 27.28 -11.94
C THR A 199 13.67 26.60 -10.59
N GLY A 200 13.21 27.34 -9.56
CA GLY A 200 13.11 26.84 -8.19
C GLY A 200 14.44 26.62 -7.46
N SER A 201 15.59 26.82 -8.12
CA SER A 201 16.91 26.41 -7.64
C SER A 201 17.80 27.52 -7.08
N ASN A 202 17.41 28.80 -7.17
CA ASN A 202 18.31 29.92 -6.88
C ASN A 202 18.05 30.65 -5.55
N SER A 203 17.30 30.02 -4.63
CA SER A 203 16.97 30.54 -3.29
C SER A 203 16.34 31.95 -3.27
N ARG A 204 15.71 32.37 -4.37
CA ARG A 204 14.96 33.62 -4.44
C ARG A 204 13.47 33.38 -4.19
N PRO A 205 12.74 34.38 -3.66
CA PRO A 205 11.41 34.14 -3.11
C PRO A 205 10.33 33.95 -4.16
N TRP A 206 10.44 34.52 -5.37
CA TRP A 206 9.30 34.56 -6.30
C TRP A 206 9.47 33.65 -7.53
N LYS A 207 8.53 32.74 -7.76
CA LYS A 207 8.42 31.99 -9.02
C LYS A 207 7.49 32.74 -10.00
N PRO A 208 7.98 33.19 -11.17
CA PRO A 208 7.11 33.73 -12.22
C PRO A 208 6.15 32.65 -12.75
N LEU A 209 4.85 32.97 -12.87
CA LEU A 209 3.80 32.04 -13.34
C LEU A 209 3.31 32.31 -14.77
N GLY A 210 3.74 33.41 -15.37
CA GLY A 210 3.24 33.91 -16.65
C GLY A 210 2.19 35.03 -16.52
N LYS A 211 1.61 35.45 -17.65
CA LYS A 211 0.61 36.52 -17.68
C LYS A 211 -0.59 36.13 -16.82
N ALA A 212 -0.99 37.03 -15.93
CA ALA A 212 -2.16 36.85 -15.10
C ALA A 212 -3.42 36.94 -15.96
N GLN A 213 -4.32 35.97 -15.78
CA GLN A 213 -5.66 36.08 -16.33
C GLN A 213 -6.49 36.99 -15.43
N SER A 214 -6.90 38.13 -15.96
CA SER A 214 -7.70 39.13 -15.25
C SER A 214 -8.91 39.50 -16.09
N TYR A 215 -10.05 39.69 -15.43
CA TYR A 215 -11.28 40.13 -16.06
C TYR A 215 -11.75 41.44 -15.45
N SER A 216 -12.27 42.32 -16.30
CA SER A 216 -12.98 43.52 -15.86
C SER A 216 -14.26 43.17 -15.10
N ASN A 217 -14.75 44.10 -14.29
CA ASN A 217 -16.04 43.92 -13.59
C ASN A 217 -17.19 43.66 -14.57
N GLU A 218 -17.15 44.25 -15.76
CA GLU A 218 -18.15 44.03 -16.80
C GLU A 218 -18.10 42.59 -17.32
N GLU A 219 -16.91 42.07 -17.65
CA GLU A 219 -16.73 40.67 -18.06
C GLU A 219 -17.16 39.69 -16.97
N LEU A 220 -16.84 39.98 -15.70
CA LEU A 220 -17.25 39.15 -14.57
C LEU A 220 -18.77 39.17 -14.34
N ASN A 221 -19.41 40.32 -14.56
CA ASN A 221 -20.87 40.46 -14.40
C ASN A 221 -21.64 39.81 -15.55
N ASN A 222 -21.06 39.83 -16.76
CA ASN A 222 -21.64 39.28 -17.99
C ASN A 222 -21.15 37.86 -18.32
N ALA A 223 -20.39 37.21 -17.43
CA ALA A 223 -19.91 35.85 -17.62
C ALA A 223 -21.08 34.89 -17.90
N PRO A 224 -20.97 34.01 -18.92
CA PRO A 224 -22.04 33.10 -19.28
C PRO A 224 -22.37 32.14 -18.13
N GLN A 225 -23.66 31.86 -17.92
CA GLN A 225 -24.06 30.84 -16.95
C GLN A 225 -23.55 29.46 -17.40
N PHE A 226 -23.13 28.64 -16.45
CA PHE A 226 -22.80 27.25 -16.70
C PHE A 226 -23.95 26.55 -17.43
N ASN A 227 -23.61 25.97 -18.57
CA ASN A 227 -24.47 25.10 -19.35
C ASN A 227 -23.74 23.75 -19.56
N PRO A 228 -24.30 22.61 -19.08
CA PRO A 228 -23.67 21.31 -19.19
C PRO A 228 -23.50 20.83 -20.65
N GLU A 229 -24.32 21.33 -21.58
CA GLU A 229 -24.26 20.95 -23.00
C GLU A 229 -23.12 21.66 -23.75
N THR A 230 -22.49 22.67 -23.16
CA THR A 230 -21.39 23.42 -23.79
C THR A 230 -20.05 22.76 -23.53
N LEU A 231 -19.26 22.53 -24.59
CA LEU A 231 -17.87 22.12 -24.49
C LEU A 231 -16.98 23.35 -24.31
N TYR A 232 -16.49 23.57 -23.10
CA TYR A 232 -15.63 24.71 -22.78
C TYR A 232 -14.18 24.39 -23.14
N ALA A 233 -13.48 25.38 -23.70
CA ALA A 233 -12.02 25.34 -23.80
C ALA A 233 -11.40 25.53 -22.40
N SER A 234 -10.08 25.29 -22.28
CA SER A 234 -9.34 25.77 -21.10
C SER A 234 -9.45 27.29 -20.97
N ASP A 235 -9.31 27.79 -19.75
CA ASP A 235 -9.27 29.23 -19.44
C ASP A 235 -10.57 29.98 -19.76
N THR A 236 -11.70 29.26 -19.81
CA THR A 236 -13.02 29.84 -20.08
C THR A 236 -13.68 30.30 -18.79
N LEU A 237 -14.14 31.55 -18.76
CA LEU A 237 -14.90 32.13 -17.64
C LEU A 237 -16.37 31.74 -17.74
N ILE A 238 -16.92 31.23 -16.64
CA ILE A 238 -18.36 30.96 -16.47
C ILE A 238 -18.84 31.49 -15.13
N ARG A 239 -20.16 31.55 -14.97
CA ARG A 239 -20.84 31.80 -13.71
C ARG A 239 -21.68 30.58 -13.29
N PHE A 240 -21.55 30.17 -12.03
CA PHE A 240 -22.29 29.06 -11.44
C PHE A 240 -22.69 29.43 -10.01
N ASN A 241 -23.99 29.30 -9.69
CA ASN A 241 -24.56 29.72 -8.40
C ASN A 241 -24.12 31.13 -7.96
N GLY A 242 -24.08 32.06 -8.93
CA GLY A 242 -23.71 33.46 -8.69
C GLY A 242 -22.21 33.73 -8.57
N VAL A 243 -21.36 32.71 -8.55
CA VAL A 243 -19.90 32.80 -8.41
C VAL A 243 -19.22 32.54 -9.76
N ASN A 244 -18.12 33.25 -10.03
CA ASN A 244 -17.34 33.07 -11.25
C ASN A 244 -16.31 31.95 -11.11
N TYR A 245 -16.14 31.16 -12.16
CA TYR A 245 -15.18 30.07 -12.26
C TYR A 245 -14.43 30.12 -13.59
N ILE A 246 -13.21 29.60 -13.61
CA ILE A 246 -12.39 29.43 -14.81
C ILE A 246 -12.09 27.95 -14.99
N SER A 247 -12.32 27.42 -16.20
CA SER A 247 -11.92 26.05 -16.54
C SER A 247 -10.39 25.91 -16.55
N GLN A 248 -9.87 24.87 -15.91
CA GLN A 248 -8.44 24.53 -15.87
C GLN A 248 -8.02 23.61 -17.02
N SER A 249 -9.01 23.06 -17.73
CA SER A 249 -8.84 22.19 -18.89
C SER A 249 -10.06 22.29 -19.78
N LYS A 250 -10.00 21.66 -20.95
CA LYS A 250 -11.20 21.43 -21.76
C LYS A 250 -12.18 20.57 -20.96
N VAL A 251 -13.46 20.97 -20.90
CA VAL A 251 -14.46 20.33 -20.02
C VAL A 251 -15.88 20.43 -20.57
N GLN A 252 -16.70 19.40 -20.35
CA GLN A 252 -18.12 19.38 -20.64
C GLN A 252 -18.87 18.59 -19.56
N LYS A 253 -20.15 18.94 -19.29
CA LYS A 253 -21.06 18.30 -18.32
C LYS A 253 -20.65 18.23 -16.85
N VAL A 254 -19.38 18.47 -16.50
CA VAL A 254 -18.91 18.58 -15.12
C VAL A 254 -19.22 19.98 -14.59
N SER A 255 -19.95 20.06 -13.48
CA SER A 255 -20.25 21.31 -12.79
C SER A 255 -19.18 21.68 -11.75
N PRO A 256 -19.06 22.96 -11.35
CA PRO A 256 -18.13 23.35 -10.28
C PRO A 256 -18.41 22.76 -8.89
N SER A 257 -19.60 22.17 -8.67
CA SER A 257 -19.93 21.48 -7.41
C SER A 257 -19.76 19.97 -7.47
N ASP A 258 -19.50 19.40 -8.65
CA ASP A 258 -19.40 17.96 -8.80
C ASP A 258 -18.12 17.44 -8.15
N SER A 259 -18.20 16.21 -7.66
CA SER A 259 -17.04 15.46 -7.18
C SER A 259 -16.57 14.52 -8.29
N ASN A 260 -15.25 14.38 -8.41
CA ASN A 260 -14.66 13.41 -9.32
C ASN A 260 -15.17 12.01 -8.95
N PRO A 261 -15.68 11.18 -9.88
CA PRO A 261 -16.12 9.81 -9.58
C PRO A 261 -15.04 8.75 -9.81
N TRP A 262 -13.90 9.11 -10.40
CA TRP A 262 -12.76 8.20 -10.54
C TRP A 262 -12.08 7.99 -9.20
N ARG A 263 -11.91 6.73 -8.81
CA ARG A 263 -11.20 6.32 -7.60
C ARG A 263 -10.04 5.43 -7.98
N VAL A 264 -8.92 5.54 -7.26
CA VAL A 264 -7.83 4.57 -7.41
C VAL A 264 -8.39 3.19 -7.10
N PHE A 265 -8.12 2.25 -7.98
CA PHE A 265 -8.60 0.89 -7.91
C PHE A 265 -7.44 -0.06 -7.61
N VAL A 266 -7.64 -0.88 -6.58
CA VAL A 266 -6.77 -2.00 -6.25
C VAL A 266 -7.62 -3.26 -6.39
N ASP A 267 -7.15 -4.24 -7.16
CA ASP A 267 -7.80 -5.54 -7.19
C ASP A 267 -7.44 -6.33 -5.94
N TRP A 268 -8.41 -6.43 -5.03
CA TRP A 268 -8.27 -7.16 -3.78
C TRP A 268 -8.73 -8.62 -3.88
N THR A 269 -9.17 -9.07 -5.06
CA THR A 269 -9.70 -10.42 -5.28
C THR A 269 -8.76 -11.49 -4.71
N GLY A 270 -9.29 -12.36 -3.85
CA GLY A 270 -8.55 -13.42 -3.18
C GLY A 270 -7.63 -12.98 -2.03
N THR A 271 -7.45 -11.68 -1.78
CA THR A 271 -6.54 -11.19 -0.75
C THR A 271 -6.97 -11.63 0.65
N LYS A 272 -8.28 -11.56 0.92
CA LYS A 272 -8.90 -11.91 2.21
C LYS A 272 -8.64 -13.38 2.58
N GLU A 273 -8.72 -14.27 1.60
CA GLU A 273 -8.47 -15.69 1.74
C GLU A 273 -6.96 -15.99 1.91
N ARG A 274 -6.11 -15.23 1.21
CA ARG A 274 -4.64 -15.36 1.27
C ARG A 274 -4.06 -14.96 2.62
N VAL A 275 -4.66 -13.99 3.30
CA VAL A 275 -4.25 -13.61 4.66
C VAL A 275 -4.95 -14.42 5.76
N GLY A 276 -6.01 -15.17 5.42
CA GLY A 276 -6.83 -15.91 6.39
C GLY A 276 -7.54 -15.03 7.42
N THR A 277 -8.29 -15.65 8.33
CA THR A 277 -9.08 -14.95 9.36
C THR A 277 -8.44 -15.14 10.75
N PRO A 278 -8.32 -14.09 11.58
CA PRO A 278 -7.88 -14.23 12.96
C PRO A 278 -8.74 -15.24 13.74
N LYS A 279 -8.11 -16.23 14.38
CA LYS A 279 -8.82 -17.28 15.15
C LYS A 279 -9.13 -16.87 16.60
N LYS A 280 -8.50 -15.81 17.10
CA LYS A 280 -8.63 -15.34 18.49
C LYS A 280 -8.83 -13.84 18.53
N ALA A 281 -9.52 -13.36 19.56
CA ALA A 281 -9.61 -11.94 19.83
C ALA A 281 -8.27 -11.38 20.31
N TRP A 282 -8.01 -10.11 20.02
CA TRP A 282 -6.82 -9.41 20.49
C TRP A 282 -6.79 -9.37 22.03
N PRO A 283 -5.64 -9.67 22.66
CA PRO A 283 -5.52 -9.64 24.11
C PRO A 283 -5.52 -8.19 24.63
N LYS A 284 -5.95 -8.00 25.88
CA LYS A 284 -5.95 -6.68 26.53
C LYS A 284 -4.54 -6.08 26.69
N HIS A 285 -3.54 -6.94 26.85
CA HIS A 285 -2.13 -6.57 26.86
C HIS A 285 -1.45 -7.37 25.76
N VAL A 286 -0.78 -6.67 24.85
CA VAL A 286 -0.18 -7.26 23.66
C VAL A 286 1.26 -6.80 23.53
N TYR A 287 2.15 -7.72 23.14
CA TYR A 287 3.47 -7.42 22.63
C TYR A 287 3.46 -7.69 21.13
N ALA A 288 3.61 -6.64 20.32
CA ALA A 288 3.55 -6.71 18.86
C ALA A 288 4.77 -5.99 18.26
N PRO A 289 5.92 -6.67 18.07
CA PRO A 289 7.08 -6.05 17.45
C PRO A 289 6.82 -5.72 15.98
N TYR A 290 7.52 -4.70 15.48
CA TYR A 290 7.49 -4.30 14.08
C TYR A 290 8.22 -5.31 13.21
N VAL A 291 7.66 -5.61 12.04
CA VAL A 291 8.28 -6.38 10.97
C VAL A 291 8.23 -5.53 9.72
N ASP A 292 9.40 -5.21 9.16
CA ASP A 292 9.48 -4.63 7.82
C ASP A 292 9.03 -5.69 6.82
N PHE A 293 7.78 -5.56 6.40
CA PHE A 293 7.08 -6.52 5.55
C PHE A 293 7.46 -6.36 4.07
N THR A 294 8.41 -5.47 3.76
CA THR A 294 8.96 -5.26 2.41
C THR A 294 10.28 -6.00 2.18
N LEU A 295 10.89 -6.55 3.23
CA LEU A 295 12.14 -7.27 3.10
C LEU A 295 11.94 -8.64 2.43
N ASN A 296 12.90 -9.03 1.59
CA ASN A 296 12.92 -10.36 0.97
C ASN A 296 12.98 -11.50 1.99
N THR A 297 13.57 -11.23 3.17
CA THR A 297 13.66 -12.19 4.27
C THR A 297 13.08 -11.55 5.51
N ILE A 298 11.95 -12.10 5.97
CA ILE A 298 11.30 -11.73 7.23
C ILE A 298 11.31 -12.93 8.19
N PRO A 299 11.20 -12.72 9.51
CA PRO A 299 11.11 -13.82 10.47
C PRO A 299 9.91 -14.73 10.19
N ASP A 300 10.03 -16.01 10.54
CA ASP A 300 8.91 -16.94 10.53
C ASP A 300 7.96 -16.62 11.70
N LEU A 301 6.90 -15.88 11.38
CA LEU A 301 5.93 -15.40 12.37
C LEU A 301 5.19 -16.55 13.06
N ALA A 302 4.93 -17.65 12.35
CA ALA A 302 4.21 -18.79 12.90
C ALA A 302 5.10 -19.59 13.85
N ALA A 303 6.38 -19.79 13.52
CA ALA A 303 7.34 -20.42 14.42
C ALA A 303 7.58 -19.58 15.68
N LEU A 304 7.71 -18.25 15.54
CA LEU A 304 7.80 -17.34 16.69
C LEU A 304 6.58 -17.43 17.62
N ALA A 305 5.38 -17.53 17.04
CA ALA A 305 4.15 -17.70 17.81
C ALA A 305 4.13 -19.01 18.61
N LYS A 306 4.54 -20.12 17.99
CA LYS A 306 4.55 -21.46 18.60
C LYS A 306 5.66 -21.63 19.65
N ASN A 307 6.87 -21.19 19.33
CA ASN A 307 8.08 -21.56 20.07
C ASN A 307 8.49 -20.50 21.10
N HIS A 308 8.07 -19.25 20.89
CA HIS A 308 8.50 -18.12 21.72
C HIS A 308 7.34 -17.26 22.26
N ASN A 309 6.09 -17.65 21.98
CA ASN A 309 4.89 -16.91 22.39
C ASN A 309 4.86 -15.44 21.91
N VAL A 310 5.56 -15.15 20.80
CA VAL A 310 5.47 -13.86 20.09
C VAL A 310 4.48 -14.05 18.96
N ASN A 311 3.22 -13.74 19.21
CA ASN A 311 2.09 -14.13 18.37
C ASN A 311 1.29 -12.94 17.79
N HIS A 312 1.68 -11.70 18.09
CA HIS A 312 1.15 -10.52 17.43
C HIS A 312 2.31 -9.74 16.81
N PHE A 313 2.08 -9.10 15.67
CA PHE A 313 3.11 -8.31 14.97
C PHE A 313 2.51 -7.05 14.35
N THR A 314 3.34 -6.02 14.23
CA THR A 314 3.03 -4.79 13.51
C THR A 314 3.71 -4.84 12.15
N LEU A 315 2.94 -5.05 11.08
CA LEU A 315 3.48 -5.13 9.73
C LEU A 315 3.67 -3.73 9.15
N ALA A 316 4.89 -3.43 8.74
CA ALA A 316 5.32 -2.09 8.41
C ALA A 316 6.01 -2.05 7.03
N PHE A 317 5.83 -1.03 6.19
CA PHE A 317 4.82 0.03 6.27
C PHE A 317 3.97 0.05 5.02
N VAL A 318 2.68 0.36 5.19
CA VAL A 318 1.84 0.83 4.08
C VAL A 318 2.02 2.33 3.92
N VAL A 319 2.33 2.75 2.70
CA VAL A 319 2.55 4.15 2.31
C VAL A 319 1.87 4.41 0.97
N SER A 320 1.68 5.67 0.62
CA SER A 320 1.31 6.01 -0.74
C SER A 320 2.44 5.71 -1.71
N LYS A 321 2.10 5.31 -2.94
CA LYS A 321 3.06 5.12 -4.04
C LYS A 321 4.04 6.29 -4.15
N ASP A 322 3.52 7.51 -4.05
CA ASP A 322 4.28 8.76 -3.98
C ASP A 322 3.43 9.86 -3.31
N ALA A 323 3.99 11.07 -3.18
CA ALA A 323 3.35 12.20 -2.48
C ALA A 323 2.09 12.77 -3.18
N ASN A 324 1.86 12.42 -4.45
CA ASN A 324 0.76 12.94 -5.26
C ASN A 324 -0.23 11.85 -5.69
N THR A 325 0.15 10.57 -5.58
CA THR A 325 -0.70 9.45 -5.95
C THR A 325 -1.31 8.80 -4.71
N CYS A 326 -2.64 8.94 -4.56
CA CYS A 326 -3.43 8.30 -3.51
C CYS A 326 -3.61 6.78 -3.78
N LEU A 327 -2.52 6.02 -3.81
CA LEU A 327 -2.50 4.58 -4.03
C LEU A 327 -1.73 3.90 -2.88
N PRO A 328 -2.36 3.03 -2.07
CA PRO A 328 -1.65 2.28 -1.05
C PRO A 328 -0.68 1.27 -1.66
N THR A 329 0.50 1.15 -1.04
CA THR A 329 1.58 0.22 -1.41
C THR A 329 2.31 -0.24 -0.16
N TRP A 330 2.96 -1.40 -0.23
CA TRP A 330 3.97 -1.81 0.75
C TRP A 330 5.30 -1.11 0.44
N GLY A 331 5.60 -0.05 1.21
CA GLY A 331 6.86 0.70 1.12
C GLY A 331 7.21 1.27 -0.25
N THR A 332 6.24 1.50 -1.15
CA THR A 332 6.43 1.82 -2.59
C THR A 332 7.03 0.70 -3.46
N ALA A 333 7.46 -0.40 -2.84
CA ALA A 333 8.12 -1.52 -3.50
C ALA A 333 7.14 -2.52 -4.09
N TYR A 334 6.01 -2.75 -3.40
CA TYR A 334 5.00 -3.72 -3.82
C TYR A 334 3.60 -3.13 -3.78
N GLY A 335 2.77 -3.50 -4.75
CA GLY A 335 1.34 -3.24 -4.70
C GLY A 335 0.68 -3.99 -3.54
N MET A 336 -0.53 -3.56 -3.16
CA MET A 336 -1.30 -4.25 -2.11
C MET A 336 -1.93 -5.54 -2.62
N GLN A 337 -2.12 -5.68 -3.93
CA GLN A 337 -2.67 -6.86 -4.59
C GLN A 337 -1.63 -7.99 -4.68
N ASN A 338 -2.09 -9.24 -4.51
CA ASN A 338 -1.31 -10.46 -4.75
C ASN A 338 0.06 -10.53 -4.07
N TYR A 339 0.24 -9.85 -2.93
CA TYR A 339 1.54 -9.81 -2.29
C TYR A 339 1.96 -11.20 -1.76
N ALA A 340 3.14 -11.67 -2.14
CA ALA A 340 3.60 -13.03 -1.86
C ALA A 340 3.64 -13.35 -0.35
N GLN A 341 4.02 -12.35 0.47
CA GLN A 341 4.17 -12.52 1.91
C GLN A 341 2.84 -12.70 2.66
N TYR A 342 1.66 -12.47 2.04
CA TYR A 342 0.36 -12.64 2.72
C TYR A 342 0.11 -14.05 3.26
N SER A 343 0.71 -15.07 2.64
CA SER A 343 0.70 -16.45 3.16
C SER A 343 1.28 -16.55 4.58
N LYS A 344 2.24 -15.68 4.94
CA LYS A 344 2.84 -15.63 6.29
C LYS A 344 1.88 -15.07 7.34
N ILE A 345 1.00 -14.14 6.95
CA ILE A 345 -0.10 -13.65 7.82
C ILE A 345 -1.07 -14.79 8.10
N LYS A 346 -1.43 -15.56 7.07
CA LYS A 346 -2.30 -16.73 7.21
C LYS A 346 -1.69 -17.80 8.12
N ALA A 347 -0.43 -18.16 7.91
CA ALA A 347 0.27 -19.12 8.76
C ALA A 347 0.31 -18.69 10.24
N LEU A 348 0.55 -17.39 10.52
CA LEU A 348 0.47 -16.83 11.87
C LEU A 348 -0.94 -16.96 12.47
N ARG A 349 -1.97 -16.61 11.72
CA ARG A 349 -3.37 -16.73 12.16
C ARG A 349 -3.78 -18.17 12.40
N GLU A 350 -3.25 -19.10 11.60
CA GLU A 350 -3.42 -20.54 11.81
C GLU A 350 -2.77 -21.03 13.10
N ALA A 351 -1.60 -20.47 13.45
CA ALA A 351 -0.92 -20.66 14.74
C ALA A 351 -1.58 -19.92 15.92
N GLY A 352 -2.67 -19.18 15.68
CA GLY A 352 -3.45 -18.49 16.70
C GLY A 352 -2.94 -17.10 17.07
N GLY A 353 -2.09 -16.51 16.23
CA GLY A 353 -1.68 -15.11 16.30
C GLY A 353 -2.52 -14.17 15.41
N ASP A 354 -2.13 -12.91 15.32
CA ASP A 354 -2.71 -11.93 14.39
C ASP A 354 -1.74 -10.77 14.10
N VAL A 355 -2.10 -9.87 13.18
CA VAL A 355 -1.29 -8.72 12.79
C VAL A 355 -2.08 -7.42 12.89
N MET A 356 -1.40 -6.34 13.29
CA MET A 356 -1.80 -4.98 12.97
C MET A 356 -0.99 -4.48 11.79
N LEU A 357 -1.52 -3.50 11.07
CA LEU A 357 -0.84 -2.89 9.94
C LEU A 357 -0.49 -1.44 10.26
N SER A 358 0.77 -1.08 10.06
CA SER A 358 1.28 0.28 10.28
C SER A 358 1.31 1.09 8.99
N ILE A 359 0.72 2.27 9.04
CA ILE A 359 0.62 3.23 7.92
C ILE A 359 1.52 4.43 8.23
N GLY A 360 2.45 4.74 7.34
CA GLY A 360 3.42 5.84 7.51
C GLY A 360 4.85 5.34 7.66
N GLY A 361 5.49 5.65 8.78
CA GLY A 361 6.90 5.40 9.07
C GLY A 361 7.82 6.58 8.73
N ALA A 362 9.13 6.34 8.82
CA ALA A 362 10.14 7.38 8.66
C ALA A 362 10.34 7.85 7.20
N ASN A 363 10.00 7.01 6.22
CA ASN A 363 10.24 7.24 4.79
C ASN A 363 8.93 7.22 4.00
N ASN A 364 8.94 7.88 2.83
CA ASN A 364 7.80 8.02 1.91
C ASN A 364 6.63 8.84 2.48
N ALA A 365 5.59 9.01 1.65
CA ALA A 365 4.39 9.76 2.02
C ALA A 365 3.34 8.83 2.65
N PRO A 366 2.78 9.13 3.83
CA PRO A 366 1.62 8.40 4.34
C PRO A 366 0.40 8.64 3.43
N LEU A 367 -0.59 7.74 3.46
CA LEU A 367 -1.82 7.89 2.67
C LEU A 367 -2.53 9.22 2.95
N ALA A 368 -2.55 9.62 4.22
CA ALA A 368 -3.08 10.91 4.63
C ALA A 368 -2.25 12.09 4.11
N ALA A 369 -1.04 11.95 3.59
CA ALA A 369 -0.37 13.06 2.89
C ALA A 369 -0.85 13.15 1.42
N SER A 370 -0.97 12.03 0.72
CA SER A 370 -1.26 12.02 -0.73
C SER A 370 -2.74 12.09 -1.08
N CYS A 371 -3.62 11.53 -0.25
CA CYS A 371 -5.07 11.44 -0.52
C CYS A 371 -5.83 12.73 -0.14
N LYS A 372 -5.88 13.71 -1.04
CA LYS A 372 -6.47 15.04 -0.76
C LYS A 372 -7.99 15.03 -0.48
N ASN A 373 -8.68 13.96 -0.83
CA ASN A 373 -10.11 13.77 -0.55
C ASN A 373 -10.29 12.77 0.60
N VAL A 374 -11.07 13.15 1.63
CA VAL A 374 -11.32 12.34 2.84
C VAL A 374 -12.05 11.05 2.53
N ASP A 375 -13.02 11.06 1.62
CA ASP A 375 -13.77 9.85 1.25
C ASP A 375 -12.85 8.82 0.58
N ASN A 376 -11.90 9.27 -0.25
CA ASN A 376 -10.90 8.40 -0.86
C ASN A 376 -9.98 7.79 0.21
N LEU A 377 -9.51 8.61 1.16
CA LEU A 377 -8.65 8.15 2.25
C LEU A 377 -9.37 7.13 3.12
N MET A 378 -10.61 7.44 3.52
CA MET A 378 -11.47 6.54 4.30
C MET A 378 -11.69 5.22 3.56
N GLN A 379 -12.00 5.26 2.27
CA GLN A 379 -12.21 4.05 1.47
C GLN A 379 -10.95 3.19 1.43
N HIS A 380 -9.76 3.78 1.23
CA HIS A 380 -8.51 3.01 1.26
C HIS A 380 -8.25 2.36 2.62
N TYR A 381 -8.47 3.08 3.73
CA TYR A 381 -8.35 2.48 5.06
C TYR A 381 -9.36 1.36 5.28
N TYR A 382 -10.61 1.54 4.82
CA TYR A 382 -11.62 0.50 4.89
C TYR A 382 -11.23 -0.73 4.07
N ASP A 383 -10.81 -0.55 2.82
CA ASP A 383 -10.42 -1.63 1.92
C ASP A 383 -9.22 -2.40 2.48
N ILE A 384 -8.22 -1.70 3.03
CA ILE A 384 -7.08 -2.32 3.71
C ILE A 384 -7.56 -3.18 4.88
N VAL A 385 -8.43 -2.63 5.74
CA VAL A 385 -8.95 -3.35 6.91
C VAL A 385 -9.75 -4.58 6.50
N ASP A 386 -10.68 -4.42 5.55
CA ASP A 386 -11.58 -5.49 5.15
C ASP A 386 -10.82 -6.60 4.40
N ASN A 387 -9.99 -6.25 3.43
CA ASN A 387 -9.31 -7.24 2.59
C ASN A 387 -8.12 -7.91 3.29
N LEU A 388 -7.55 -7.31 4.34
CA LEU A 388 -6.52 -7.94 5.16
C LEU A 388 -7.08 -8.57 6.46
N ASN A 389 -8.41 -8.60 6.64
CA ASN A 389 -9.09 -9.09 7.86
C ASN A 389 -8.55 -8.47 9.15
N LEU A 390 -8.21 -7.17 9.14
CA LEU A 390 -7.58 -6.50 10.27
C LEU A 390 -8.58 -6.14 11.37
N LYS A 391 -8.07 -6.01 12.60
CA LYS A 391 -8.80 -5.49 13.76
C LYS A 391 -8.17 -4.23 14.34
N VAL A 392 -6.91 -3.97 13.99
CA VAL A 392 -6.12 -2.87 14.52
C VAL A 392 -5.28 -2.30 13.38
N LEU A 393 -5.30 -0.98 13.27
CA LEU A 393 -4.36 -0.20 12.46
C LEU A 393 -3.45 0.58 13.41
N ASP A 394 -2.23 0.80 12.97
CA ASP A 394 -1.26 1.70 13.56
C ASP A 394 -0.99 2.86 12.58
N PHE A 395 -0.98 4.09 13.08
CA PHE A 395 -0.68 5.29 12.30
C PHE A 395 0.65 5.85 12.79
N ASP A 396 1.73 5.43 12.14
CA ASP A 396 3.08 5.81 12.52
C ASP A 396 3.48 7.10 11.78
N ILE A 397 2.99 8.24 12.27
CA ILE A 397 3.23 9.55 11.66
C ILE A 397 4.51 10.17 12.23
N GLN A 398 5.54 10.30 11.38
CA GLN A 398 6.87 10.77 11.78
C GLN A 398 7.40 11.90 10.90
N GLY A 399 8.50 12.51 11.35
CA GLY A 399 9.25 13.50 10.55
C GLY A 399 8.43 14.74 10.19
N THR A 400 8.55 15.19 8.94
CA THR A 400 7.85 16.38 8.45
C THR A 400 6.33 16.23 8.43
N TRP A 401 5.83 15.00 8.39
CA TRP A 401 4.39 14.72 8.36
C TRP A 401 3.68 15.08 9.67
N VAL A 402 4.41 15.09 10.80
CA VAL A 402 3.90 15.59 12.09
C VAL A 402 3.58 17.10 12.05
N ALA A 403 4.18 17.84 11.11
CA ALA A 403 3.92 19.26 10.90
C ALA A 403 2.95 19.53 9.73
N ASP A 404 2.52 18.51 8.99
CA ASP A 404 1.56 18.67 7.90
C ASP A 404 0.13 18.61 8.44
N GLN A 405 -0.34 19.76 8.93
CA GLN A 405 -1.66 19.93 9.54
C GLN A 405 -2.80 19.42 8.64
N ALA A 406 -2.70 19.65 7.32
CA ALA A 406 -3.71 19.22 6.37
C ALA A 406 -3.77 17.69 6.19
N SER A 407 -2.68 16.97 6.51
CA SER A 407 -2.68 15.49 6.57
C SER A 407 -3.22 14.96 7.89
N ILE A 408 -2.95 15.66 9.00
CA ILE A 408 -3.38 15.25 10.34
C ILE A 408 -4.90 15.45 10.53
N GLU A 409 -5.46 16.50 9.91
CA GLU A 409 -6.89 16.79 9.98
C GLU A 409 -7.77 15.84 9.16
N ARG A 410 -7.20 15.17 8.16
CA ARG A 410 -7.90 14.20 7.31
C ARG A 410 -7.82 12.81 7.92
#